data_AF-A0A0A1U2D8-F1
#
_entry.id   AF-A0A0A1U2D8-F1
#
_cell.length_a   1.000
_cell.length_b   1.000
_cell.length_c   1.000
_cell.angle_alpha   90.00
_cell.angle_beta   90.00
_cell.angle_gamma   90.00
#
_symmetry.space_group_name_H-M   'P 1'
#
loop_
_entity.id
_entity.type
_entity.pdbx_description
1 polymer ?
#
loop_
_entity_poly.entity_id
_entity_poly.type
_entity_poly.pdbx_seq_one_letter_code
_entity_poly.pdbx_strand_id
1 'polypeptide(L)'
;MTNCVALLSGGKDSVYTAVCLQKKGVKIECLLHLEPTLVDEKDNNSYMFQTALHEAIPYLSEAMGIPLINYQFQSNSSICIEKDYTVTENDEIEKLYEAVKKVLVCYPKINSICCGAIASEYQANRLANVAERCGITVLTPLWQKDQREVLDEIIESGLDARLVKVCSMGLNQKDIGKSLSEMKEKLIRLNKQCGASVVGEGGEFETFVFDGPTFVKRIEFEYDVITEREDDYAPVCYMRIKSLKCVAK
;
A
#
# COMPACT_ATOMS: atom_id res chain seq x y z
N MET A 1 -20.28 8.15 14.90
CA MET A 1 -19.74 8.18 13.52
C MET A 1 -18.24 7.95 13.63
N THR A 2 -17.72 6.96 12.91
CA THR A 2 -16.28 6.62 12.94
C THR A 2 -15.54 7.53 11.97
N ASN A 3 -14.53 8.26 12.47
CA ASN A 3 -13.70 9.15 11.66
C ASN A 3 -12.29 8.57 11.64
N CYS A 4 -11.77 8.32 10.44
CA CYS A 4 -10.58 7.52 10.25
C CYS A 4 -9.53 8.28 9.45
N VAL A 5 -8.26 8.09 9.81
CA VAL A 5 -7.13 8.29 8.90
C VAL A 5 -6.84 6.98 8.17
N ALA A 6 -6.60 7.04 6.86
CA ALA A 6 -6.15 5.87 6.10
C ALA A 6 -4.64 5.90 5.91
N LEU A 7 -3.94 4.90 6.43
CA LEU A 7 -2.52 4.67 6.12
C LEU A 7 -2.43 4.15 4.69
N LEU A 8 -1.89 4.97 3.80
CA LEU A 8 -1.93 4.78 2.35
C LEU A 8 -0.54 4.49 1.79
N SER A 9 -0.47 3.46 0.97
CA SER A 9 0.74 3.04 0.25
C SER A 9 0.63 3.19 -1.27
N GLY A 10 -0.56 3.47 -1.78
CA GLY A 10 -0.86 3.41 -3.21
C GLY A 10 -1.24 2.02 -3.70
N GLY A 11 -0.78 0.97 -3.00
CA GLY A 11 -1.12 -0.41 -3.27
C GLY A 11 -2.60 -0.74 -3.10
N LYS A 12 -3.02 -1.76 -3.85
CA LYS A 12 -4.40 -2.28 -3.93
C LYS A 12 -5.05 -2.45 -2.56
N ASP A 13 -4.34 -2.96 -1.56
CA ASP A 13 -4.93 -3.35 -0.26
C ASP A 13 -5.24 -2.10 0.59
N SER A 14 -4.33 -1.12 0.58
CA SER A 14 -4.52 0.14 1.30
C SER A 14 -5.65 0.98 0.70
N VAL A 15 -5.71 1.06 -0.63
CA VAL A 15 -6.74 1.82 -1.35
C VAL A 15 -8.10 1.12 -1.23
N TYR A 16 -8.15 -0.20 -1.45
CA TYR A 16 -9.36 -0.97 -1.27
C TYR A 16 -9.91 -0.85 0.15
N THR A 17 -9.04 -0.92 1.17
CA THR A 17 -9.45 -0.75 2.57
C THR A 17 -10.15 0.58 2.80
N ALA A 18 -9.58 1.68 2.32
CA ALA A 18 -10.20 3.01 2.43
C ALA A 18 -11.58 3.06 1.75
N VAL A 19 -11.67 2.57 0.50
CA VAL A 19 -12.93 2.54 -0.27
C VAL A 19 -13.97 1.63 0.38
N CYS A 20 -13.58 0.46 0.88
CA CYS A 20 -14.44 -0.49 1.57
C CYS A 20 -15.02 0.11 2.86
N LEU A 21 -14.20 0.80 3.65
CA LEU A 21 -14.64 1.48 4.87
C LEU A 21 -15.58 2.66 4.57
N GLN A 22 -15.32 3.45 3.52
CA GLN A 22 -16.26 4.49 3.06
C GLN A 22 -17.63 3.90 2.71
N LYS A 23 -17.66 2.78 1.96
CA LYS A 23 -18.92 2.07 1.64
C LYS A 23 -19.66 1.58 2.90
N LYS A 24 -18.94 1.30 3.99
CA LYS A 24 -19.49 0.93 5.30
C LYS A 24 -19.86 2.13 6.19
N GLY A 25 -19.78 3.35 5.67
CA GLY A 25 -20.16 4.58 6.38
C GLY A 25 -19.08 5.13 7.32
N VAL A 26 -17.83 4.65 7.22
CA VAL A 26 -16.68 5.26 7.91
C VAL A 26 -16.25 6.50 7.14
N LYS A 27 -16.06 7.61 7.84
CA LYS A 27 -15.58 8.85 7.23
C LYS A 27 -14.05 8.85 7.21
N ILE A 28 -13.45 8.74 6.02
CA ILE A 28 -12.01 8.94 5.85
C ILE A 28 -11.75 10.45 5.79
N GLU A 29 -11.20 11.01 6.88
CA GLU A 29 -10.95 12.45 7.02
C GLU A 29 -9.69 12.89 6.25
N CYS A 30 -8.66 12.03 6.23
CA CYS A 30 -7.43 12.25 5.50
C CYS A 30 -6.71 10.93 5.20
N LEU A 31 -5.76 11.01 4.27
CA LEU A 31 -4.79 9.98 3.94
C LEU A 31 -3.48 10.32 4.67
N LEU A 32 -2.81 9.31 5.20
CA LEU A 32 -1.46 9.41 5.76
C LEU A 32 -0.53 8.55 4.91
N HIS A 33 0.52 9.17 4.37
CA HIS A 33 1.58 8.45 3.66
C HIS A 33 2.93 8.67 4.35
N LEU A 34 3.72 7.61 4.40
CA LEU A 34 5.10 7.63 4.88
C LEU A 34 6.01 7.51 3.67
N GLU A 35 6.62 8.64 3.28
CA GLU A 35 7.47 8.75 2.10
C GLU A 35 8.93 8.45 2.48
N PRO A 36 9.63 7.58 1.72
CA PRO A 36 11.05 7.33 1.95
C PRO A 36 11.91 8.55 1.60
N THR A 37 13.03 8.73 2.29
CA THR A 37 13.97 9.83 1.99
C THR A 37 14.78 9.66 0.71
N LEU A 38 15.01 8.41 0.27
CA LEU A 38 15.74 8.15 -0.98
C LEU A 38 14.75 8.07 -2.14
N VAL A 39 15.17 8.60 -3.30
CA VAL A 39 14.30 8.70 -4.48
C VAL A 39 14.33 7.41 -5.32
N ASP A 40 15.48 6.73 -5.38
CA ASP A 40 15.62 5.52 -6.20
C ASP A 40 15.02 4.31 -5.48
N GLU A 41 14.05 3.66 -6.11
CA GLU A 41 13.32 2.52 -5.57
C GLU A 41 14.25 1.37 -5.16
N LYS A 42 15.34 1.15 -5.90
CA LYS A 42 16.30 0.07 -5.61
C LYS A 42 17.03 0.26 -4.26
N ASP A 43 17.13 1.52 -3.81
CA ASP A 43 17.87 1.89 -2.59
C ASP A 43 16.94 1.98 -1.37
N ASN A 44 15.64 1.81 -1.58
CA ASN A 44 14.59 1.90 -0.59
C ASN A 44 14.17 0.51 -0.11
N ASN A 45 14.58 0.14 1.10
CA ASN A 45 14.00 -1.00 1.80
C ASN A 45 13.28 -0.55 3.06
N SER A 46 12.05 -1.04 3.23
CA SER A 46 11.27 -0.94 4.45
C SER A 46 10.51 -2.26 4.63
N TYR A 47 10.47 -2.75 5.86
CA TYR A 47 9.64 -3.92 6.20
C TYR A 47 8.17 -3.53 6.40
N MET A 48 7.90 -2.26 6.68
CA MET A 48 6.56 -1.75 6.98
C MET A 48 5.90 -1.08 5.77
N PHE A 49 6.63 -0.24 5.03
CA PHE A 49 6.05 0.67 4.04
C PHE A 49 6.40 0.27 2.61
N GLN A 50 5.40 0.28 1.73
CA GLN A 50 5.62 0.20 0.30
C GLN A 50 6.38 1.45 -0.18
N THR A 51 7.40 1.26 -1.01
CA THR A 51 8.18 2.37 -1.57
C THR A 51 7.97 2.53 -3.08
N ALA A 52 7.53 1.47 -3.77
CA ALA A 52 7.28 1.54 -5.20
C ALA A 52 6.17 2.54 -5.53
N LEU A 53 6.49 3.45 -6.45
CA LEU A 53 5.64 4.55 -6.91
C LEU A 53 5.17 5.51 -5.79
N HIS A 54 6.00 5.73 -4.75
CA HIS A 54 5.69 6.74 -3.72
C HIS A 54 5.49 8.15 -4.32
N GLU A 55 6.17 8.47 -5.43
CA GLU A 55 6.02 9.74 -6.16
C GLU A 55 4.61 9.94 -6.75
N ALA A 56 3.83 8.86 -6.92
CA ALA A 56 2.48 8.91 -7.46
C ALA A 56 1.40 9.15 -6.39
N ILE A 57 1.75 9.08 -5.10
CA ILE A 57 0.79 9.21 -3.99
C ILE A 57 0.06 10.56 -3.96
N PRO A 58 0.70 11.72 -4.23
CA PRO A 58 -0.02 12.99 -4.32
C PRO A 58 -1.12 12.97 -5.40
N TYR A 59 -0.88 12.32 -6.53
CA TYR A 59 -1.86 12.17 -7.61
C TYR A 59 -3.01 11.25 -7.20
N LEU A 60 -2.71 10.20 -6.43
CA LEU A 60 -3.74 9.35 -5.85
C LEU A 60 -4.63 10.10 -4.84
N SER A 61 -4.04 10.92 -3.98
CA SER A 61 -4.81 11.81 -3.08
C SER A 61 -5.71 12.77 -3.86
N GLU A 62 -5.19 13.40 -4.92
CA GLU A 62 -5.97 14.27 -5.80
C GLU A 62 -7.10 13.50 -6.50
N ALA A 63 -6.81 12.30 -7.00
CA ALA A 63 -7.79 11.44 -7.66
C ALA A 63 -8.91 10.98 -6.73
N MET A 64 -8.57 10.62 -5.48
CA MET A 64 -9.56 10.27 -4.46
C MET A 64 -10.33 11.48 -3.94
N GLY A 65 -9.78 12.69 -4.07
CA GLY A 65 -10.37 13.91 -3.52
C GLY A 65 -10.30 13.95 -1.99
N ILE A 66 -9.32 13.27 -1.38
CA ILE A 66 -9.15 13.18 0.08
C ILE A 66 -7.81 13.84 0.44
N PRO A 67 -7.77 14.75 1.43
CA PRO A 67 -6.53 15.42 1.83
C PRO A 67 -5.43 14.45 2.24
N LEU A 68 -4.19 14.72 1.83
CA LEU A 68 -3.01 13.95 2.18
C LEU A 68 -2.17 14.68 3.24
N ILE A 69 -1.82 13.97 4.31
CA ILE A 69 -0.68 14.29 5.15
C ILE A 69 0.45 13.36 4.73
N ASN A 70 1.47 13.93 4.13
CA ASN A 70 2.70 13.23 3.81
C ASN A 70 3.74 13.44 4.93
N TYR A 71 4.47 12.40 5.28
CA TYR A 71 5.49 12.42 6.32
C TYR A 71 6.69 11.61 5.88
N GLN A 72 7.90 12.14 6.06
CA GLN A 72 9.10 11.45 5.62
C GLN A 72 9.65 10.52 6.70
N PHE A 73 10.17 9.36 6.29
CA PHE A 73 10.96 8.47 7.14
C PHE A 73 12.31 8.18 6.48
N GLN A 74 13.33 7.93 7.31
CA GLN A 74 14.64 7.58 6.81
C GLN A 74 14.59 6.18 6.17
N SER A 75 14.96 6.07 4.90
CA SER A 75 15.03 4.76 4.22
C SER A 75 16.00 3.83 4.95
N ASN A 76 15.71 2.52 4.96
CA ASN A 76 16.54 1.50 5.61
C ASN A 76 16.68 1.72 7.14
N SER A 77 15.62 2.17 7.82
CA SER A 77 15.60 2.43 9.27
C SER A 77 14.73 1.44 10.09
N SER A 78 14.38 0.28 9.53
CA SER A 78 13.79 -0.81 10.33
C SER A 78 14.87 -1.39 11.26
N ILE A 79 14.68 -1.28 12.57
CA ILE A 79 15.63 -1.75 13.60
C ILE A 79 15.03 -2.92 14.38
N CYS A 80 13.84 -2.74 14.94
CA CYS A 80 13.09 -3.82 15.55
C CYS A 80 12.45 -4.63 14.42
N ILE A 81 13.02 -5.80 14.10
CA ILE A 81 12.51 -6.68 13.03
C ILE A 81 11.73 -7.90 13.55
N GLU A 82 11.60 -8.02 14.87
CA GLU A 82 10.85 -9.10 15.50
C GLU A 82 9.34 -9.00 15.26
N LYS A 83 8.63 -10.11 15.49
CA LYS A 83 7.17 -10.17 15.33
C LYS A 83 6.47 -9.04 16.10
N ASP A 84 6.77 -8.94 17.40
CA ASP A 84 6.20 -7.92 18.27
C ASP A 84 7.08 -6.68 18.30
N TYR A 85 6.45 -5.51 18.26
CA TYR A 85 7.17 -4.25 18.28
C TYR A 85 7.35 -3.75 19.71
N THR A 86 8.61 -3.45 20.05
CA THR A 86 8.96 -2.67 21.23
C THR A 86 9.44 -1.31 20.79
N VAL A 87 9.05 -0.25 21.49
CA VAL A 87 9.48 1.12 21.20
C VAL A 87 11.00 1.17 21.05
N THR A 88 11.45 1.47 19.84
CA THR A 88 12.86 1.41 19.46
C THR A 88 13.28 2.76 18.89
N GLU A 89 14.29 3.37 19.49
CA GLU A 89 14.78 4.67 19.06
C GLU A 89 15.33 4.62 17.63
N ASN A 90 15.01 5.63 16.82
CA ASN A 90 15.37 5.75 15.40
C ASN A 90 14.74 4.70 14.46
N ASP A 91 13.81 3.88 14.95
CA ASP A 91 13.06 2.96 14.10
C ASP A 91 12.01 3.70 13.26
N GLU A 92 11.77 3.23 12.03
CA GLU A 92 10.75 3.77 11.12
C GLU A 92 9.35 3.87 11.75
N ILE A 93 9.02 2.99 12.71
CA ILE A 93 7.72 2.99 13.39
C ILE A 93 7.56 4.18 14.34
N GLU A 94 8.64 4.74 14.87
CA GLU A 94 8.55 5.98 15.64
C GLU A 94 8.19 7.18 14.74
N LYS A 95 8.57 7.13 13.44
CA LYS A 95 8.12 8.13 12.45
C LYS A 95 6.64 8.00 12.13
N LEU A 96 6.12 6.77 12.06
CA LEU A 96 4.68 6.55 11.96
C LEU A 96 3.94 7.10 13.19
N TYR A 97 4.47 6.89 14.40
CA TYR A 97 3.89 7.45 15.62
C TYR A 97 3.85 8.98 15.60
N GLU A 98 4.95 9.64 15.24
CA GLU A 98 5.02 11.10 15.08
C GLU A 98 4.01 11.61 14.04
N ALA A 99 3.89 10.90 12.91
CA ALA A 99 2.98 11.27 11.83
C ALA A 99 1.51 11.14 12.25
N VAL A 100 1.14 10.06 12.95
CA VAL A 100 -0.22 9.88 13.48
C VAL A 100 -0.55 10.96 14.51
N LYS A 101 0.38 11.34 15.40
CA LYS A 101 0.16 12.48 16.31
C LYS A 101 -0.13 13.78 15.56
N LYS A 102 0.63 14.07 14.50
CA LYS A 102 0.40 15.24 13.65
C LYS A 102 -0.99 15.20 13.02
N VAL A 103 -1.42 14.03 12.51
CA VAL A 103 -2.77 13.82 11.98
C VAL A 103 -3.83 14.15 13.03
N LEU A 104 -3.70 13.64 14.26
CA LEU A 104 -4.68 13.87 15.33
C LEU A 104 -4.75 15.34 15.77
N VAL A 105 -3.65 16.09 15.67
CA VAL A 105 -3.66 17.55 15.88
C VAL A 105 -4.42 18.27 14.75
N CYS A 106 -4.18 17.90 13.50
CA CYS A 106 -4.85 18.50 12.34
C CYS A 106 -6.33 18.10 12.22
N TYR A 107 -6.68 16.89 12.68
CA TYR A 107 -8.01 16.31 12.59
C TYR A 107 -8.48 15.74 13.94
N PRO A 108 -8.87 16.59 14.92
CA PRO A 108 -9.18 16.16 16.29
C PRO A 108 -10.38 15.22 16.44
N LYS A 109 -11.17 15.03 15.38
CA LYS A 109 -12.34 14.11 15.38
C LYS A 109 -11.96 12.67 15.03
N ILE A 110 -10.75 12.44 14.51
CA ILE A 110 -10.27 11.11 14.15
C ILE A 110 -10.15 10.28 15.42
N ASN A 111 -10.75 9.09 15.37
CA ASN A 111 -10.74 8.11 16.45
C ASN A 111 -10.30 6.72 15.99
N SER A 112 -9.93 6.58 14.72
CA SER A 112 -9.43 5.33 14.16
C SER A 112 -8.37 5.54 13.08
N ILE A 113 -7.56 4.51 12.86
CA ILE A 113 -6.62 4.38 11.74
C ILE A 113 -6.92 3.07 11.00
N CYS A 114 -6.85 3.07 9.67
CA CYS A 114 -7.00 1.85 8.87
C CYS A 114 -5.76 1.56 8.02
N CYS A 115 -5.47 0.28 7.78
CA CYS A 115 -4.44 -0.16 6.84
C CYS A 115 -4.90 -1.41 6.09
N GLY A 116 -4.19 -1.72 5.00
CA GLY A 116 -4.45 -2.88 4.14
C GLY A 116 -3.81 -4.19 4.58
N ALA A 117 -3.46 -4.37 5.86
CA ALA A 117 -2.82 -5.61 6.32
C ALA A 117 -3.79 -6.81 6.18
N ILE A 118 -3.33 -7.88 5.53
CA ILE A 118 -4.12 -9.10 5.33
C ILE A 118 -3.66 -10.18 6.30
N ALA A 119 -2.38 -10.57 6.27
CA ALA A 119 -1.89 -11.68 7.10
C ALA A 119 -0.59 -11.34 7.87
N SER A 120 0.12 -10.27 7.51
CA SER A 120 1.37 -9.88 8.17
C SER A 120 1.17 -9.43 9.62
N GLU A 121 1.50 -10.32 10.57
CA GLU A 121 1.53 -10.00 12.01
C GLU A 121 2.55 -8.90 12.32
N TYR A 122 3.67 -8.85 11.59
CA TYR A 122 4.67 -7.79 11.71
C TYR A 122 4.04 -6.39 11.55
N GLN A 123 3.26 -6.21 10.48
CA GLN A 123 2.62 -4.94 10.15
C GLN A 123 1.45 -4.65 11.11
N ALA A 124 0.65 -5.67 11.42
CA ALA A 124 -0.50 -5.52 12.31
C ALA A 124 -0.07 -5.11 13.73
N ASN A 125 0.96 -5.75 14.29
CA ASN A 125 1.42 -5.49 15.65
C ASN A 125 2.05 -4.09 15.78
N ARG A 126 2.77 -3.62 14.76
CA ARG A 126 3.32 -2.25 14.72
C ARG A 126 2.25 -1.20 14.66
N LEU A 127 1.24 -1.38 13.80
CA LEU A 127 0.13 -0.44 13.72
C LEU A 127 -0.70 -0.44 15.00
N ALA A 128 -0.94 -1.61 15.60
CA ALA A 128 -1.62 -1.73 16.88
C ALA A 128 -0.86 -0.98 17.99
N ASN A 129 0.47 -1.13 18.07
CA ASN A 129 1.30 -0.39 19.02
C ASN A 129 1.16 1.14 18.86
N VAL A 130 1.27 1.65 17.64
CA VAL A 130 1.13 3.08 17.36
C VAL A 130 -0.28 3.57 17.72
N ALA A 131 -1.31 2.82 17.35
CA ALA A 131 -2.70 3.18 17.60
C ALA A 131 -3.02 3.20 19.10
N GLU A 132 -2.55 2.22 19.86
CA GLU A 132 -2.67 2.15 21.32
C GLU A 132 -2.03 3.38 21.98
N ARG A 133 -0.78 3.71 21.62
CA ARG A 133 -0.06 4.88 22.13
C ARG A 133 -0.72 6.21 21.77
N CYS A 134 -1.51 6.24 20.71
CA CYS A 134 -2.27 7.41 20.26
C CYS A 134 -3.73 7.43 20.74
N GLY A 135 -4.20 6.36 21.42
CA GLY A 135 -5.57 6.25 21.91
C GLY A 135 -6.63 6.16 20.81
N ILE A 136 -6.31 5.54 19.67
CA ILE A 136 -7.23 5.34 18.53
C ILE A 136 -7.40 3.86 18.18
N THR A 137 -8.49 3.52 17.50
CA THR A 137 -8.80 2.14 17.11
C THR A 137 -8.19 1.77 15.76
N VAL A 138 -7.70 0.55 15.60
CA VAL A 138 -7.27 0.02 14.29
C VAL A 138 -8.44 -0.62 13.55
N LEU A 139 -8.61 -0.29 12.27
CA LEU A 139 -9.58 -0.89 11.36
C LEU A 139 -8.85 -1.65 10.24
N THR A 140 -8.90 -2.98 10.28
CA THR A 140 -8.26 -3.87 9.29
C THR A 140 -9.30 -4.83 8.72
N PRO A 141 -10.14 -4.39 7.76
CA PRO A 141 -11.24 -5.20 7.24
C PRO A 141 -10.78 -6.43 6.44
N LEU A 142 -9.51 -6.48 6.03
CA LEU A 142 -8.91 -7.59 5.28
C LEU A 142 -8.21 -8.62 6.18
N TRP A 143 -8.08 -8.34 7.48
CA TRP A 143 -7.29 -9.15 8.40
C TRP A 143 -7.79 -10.60 8.45
N GLN A 144 -6.88 -11.55 8.19
CA GLN A 144 -7.12 -12.99 8.21
C GLN A 144 -8.21 -13.47 7.25
N LYS A 145 -8.56 -12.65 6.24
CA LYS A 145 -9.44 -13.09 5.14
C LYS A 145 -8.68 -14.03 4.21
N ASP A 146 -9.42 -14.91 3.53
CA ASP A 146 -8.84 -15.75 2.48
C ASP A 146 -8.27 -14.87 1.36
N GLN A 147 -7.03 -15.12 0.97
CA GLN A 147 -6.35 -14.25 0.00
C GLN A 147 -7.01 -14.26 -1.40
N ARG A 148 -7.67 -15.36 -1.78
CA ARG A 148 -8.39 -15.41 -3.07
C ARG A 148 -9.68 -14.61 -2.98
N GLU A 149 -10.38 -14.68 -1.85
CA GLU A 149 -11.52 -13.81 -1.58
C GLU A 149 -11.11 -12.33 -1.64
N VAL A 150 -9.99 -11.95 -1.01
CA VAL A 150 -9.49 -10.56 -1.06
C VAL A 150 -9.15 -10.14 -2.49
N LEU A 151 -8.47 -11.00 -3.27
CA LEU A 151 -8.18 -10.73 -4.67
C LEU A 151 -9.47 -10.48 -5.48
N ASP A 152 -10.47 -11.33 -5.29
CA ASP A 152 -11.75 -11.24 -5.98
C ASP A 152 -12.52 -9.98 -5.59
N GLU A 153 -12.58 -9.66 -4.30
CA GLU A 153 -13.22 -8.44 -3.79
C GLU A 153 -12.56 -7.17 -4.35
N ILE A 154 -11.23 -7.14 -4.47
CA ILE A 154 -10.51 -6.00 -5.05
C ILE A 154 -10.84 -5.87 -6.55
N ILE A 155 -10.82 -6.96 -7.30
CA ILE A 155 -11.15 -6.95 -8.73
C ILE A 155 -12.60 -6.49 -8.95
N GLU A 156 -13.54 -7.06 -8.20
CA GLU A 156 -14.97 -6.74 -8.30
C GLU A 156 -15.31 -5.32 -7.83
N SER A 157 -14.45 -4.73 -6.99
CA SER A 157 -14.63 -3.34 -6.56
C SER A 157 -14.45 -2.32 -7.67
N GLY A 158 -13.88 -2.72 -8.81
CA GLY A 158 -13.66 -1.86 -9.98
C GLY A 158 -12.43 -0.96 -9.87
N LEU A 159 -11.53 -1.20 -8.93
CA LEU A 159 -10.25 -0.49 -8.84
C LEU A 159 -9.33 -0.89 -10.00
N ASP A 160 -8.73 0.10 -10.67
CA ASP A 160 -7.64 -0.11 -11.63
C ASP A 160 -6.32 -0.27 -10.89
N ALA A 161 -6.18 -1.41 -10.21
CA ALA A 161 -4.96 -1.83 -9.52
C ALA A 161 -4.05 -2.59 -10.49
N ARG A 162 -2.82 -2.11 -10.69
CA ARG A 162 -1.86 -2.70 -11.62
C ARG A 162 -0.58 -3.10 -10.92
N LEU A 163 0.08 -4.14 -11.42
CA LEU A 163 1.41 -4.54 -10.93
C LEU A 163 2.44 -3.47 -11.32
N VAL A 164 3.17 -2.97 -10.33
CA VAL A 164 4.20 -1.94 -10.53
C VAL A 164 5.59 -2.39 -10.13
N LYS A 165 5.69 -3.52 -9.41
CA LYS A 165 6.95 -4.19 -9.09
C LYS A 165 6.70 -5.68 -8.96
N VAL A 166 7.66 -6.49 -9.37
CA VAL A 166 7.65 -7.95 -9.21
C VAL A 166 9.02 -8.42 -8.72
N CYS A 167 9.02 -9.42 -7.84
CA CYS A 167 10.22 -10.00 -7.21
C CYS A 167 10.01 -11.50 -6.94
N SER A 168 9.43 -12.24 -7.89
CA SER A 168 9.07 -13.65 -7.65
C SER A 168 9.10 -14.50 -8.90
N MET A 169 9.35 -15.79 -8.69
CA MET A 169 9.38 -16.80 -9.73
C MET A 169 8.09 -16.81 -10.54
N GLY A 170 8.24 -16.77 -11.86
CA GLY A 170 7.12 -16.81 -12.79
C GLY A 170 6.45 -15.45 -13.06
N LEU A 171 6.80 -14.40 -12.31
CA LEU A 171 6.52 -13.01 -12.67
C LEU A 171 7.72 -12.40 -13.40
N ASN A 172 7.48 -11.48 -14.34
CA ASN A 172 8.55 -10.83 -15.09
C ASN A 172 8.13 -9.45 -15.61
N GLN A 173 9.05 -8.77 -16.32
CA GLN A 173 8.82 -7.45 -16.92
C GLN A 173 7.54 -7.31 -17.74
N LYS A 174 7.04 -8.38 -18.38
CA LYS A 174 5.80 -8.34 -19.18
C LYS A 174 4.53 -8.28 -18.33
N ASP A 175 4.64 -8.45 -17.02
CA ASP A 175 3.52 -8.37 -16.09
C ASP A 175 3.37 -6.97 -15.47
N ILE A 176 4.40 -6.14 -15.54
CA ILE A 176 4.34 -4.74 -15.11
C ILE A 176 3.30 -4.00 -15.95
N GLY A 177 2.45 -3.23 -15.28
CA GLY A 177 1.36 -2.46 -15.87
C GLY A 177 0.08 -3.24 -16.17
N LYS A 178 0.07 -4.57 -16.00
CA LYS A 178 -1.17 -5.37 -16.10
C LYS A 178 -2.03 -5.18 -14.86
N SER A 179 -3.34 -5.14 -15.08
CA SER A 179 -4.33 -5.10 -14.01
C SER A 179 -4.40 -6.42 -13.23
N LEU A 180 -4.93 -6.37 -12.02
CA LEU A 180 -5.16 -7.58 -11.22
C LEU A 180 -6.12 -8.57 -11.90
N SER A 181 -7.10 -8.09 -12.65
CA SER A 181 -8.03 -8.96 -13.38
C SER A 181 -7.31 -9.76 -14.48
N GLU A 182 -6.42 -9.12 -15.23
CA GLU A 182 -5.55 -9.78 -16.22
C GLU A 182 -4.57 -10.78 -15.57
N MET A 183 -4.14 -10.50 -14.34
CA MET A 183 -3.16 -11.31 -13.62
C MET A 183 -3.77 -12.45 -12.79
N LYS A 184 -5.07 -12.41 -12.48
CA LYS A 184 -5.75 -13.36 -11.56
C LYS A 184 -5.41 -14.83 -11.81
N GLU A 185 -5.61 -15.31 -13.04
CA GLU A 185 -5.36 -16.72 -13.37
C GLU A 185 -3.88 -17.10 -13.23
N LYS A 186 -2.98 -16.18 -13.57
CA LYS A 186 -1.53 -16.39 -13.42
C LYS A 186 -1.14 -16.45 -11.95
N LEU A 187 -1.64 -15.55 -11.11
CA LEU A 187 -1.36 -15.51 -9.67
C LEU A 187 -1.89 -16.77 -8.96
N ILE A 188 -3.11 -17.20 -9.27
CA ILE A 188 -3.68 -18.45 -8.72
C ILE A 188 -2.85 -19.67 -9.15
N ARG A 189 -2.36 -19.71 -10.39
CA ARG A 189 -1.49 -20.78 -10.87
C ARG A 189 -0.15 -20.80 -10.12
N LEU A 190 0.50 -19.64 -9.94
CA LEU A 190 1.76 -19.55 -9.19
C LEU A 190 1.59 -19.99 -7.73
N ASN A 191 0.50 -19.56 -7.09
CA ASN A 191 0.15 -20.02 -5.75
C ASN A 191 0.06 -21.55 -5.65
N LYS A 192 -0.58 -22.21 -6.62
CA LYS A 192 -0.66 -23.69 -6.67
C LYS A 192 0.67 -24.36 -6.95
N GLN A 193 1.56 -23.73 -7.73
CA GLN A 193 2.82 -24.33 -8.18
C GLN A 193 3.95 -24.18 -7.15
N CYS A 194 4.08 -23.02 -6.53
CA CYS A 194 5.21 -22.70 -5.64
C CYS A 194 4.80 -22.01 -4.34
N GLY A 195 3.51 -21.88 -4.05
CA GLY A 195 3.04 -21.27 -2.80
C GLY A 195 3.07 -19.74 -2.77
N ALA A 196 3.41 -19.08 -3.88
CA ALA A 196 3.41 -17.61 -3.98
C ALA A 196 2.06 -17.02 -3.54
N SER A 197 2.08 -15.90 -2.82
CA SER A 197 0.85 -15.21 -2.42
C SER A 197 0.07 -14.71 -3.63
N VAL A 198 -1.25 -14.98 -3.65
CA VAL A 198 -2.14 -14.47 -4.72
C VAL A 198 -2.40 -12.96 -4.62
N VAL A 199 -2.08 -12.37 -3.47
CA VAL A 199 -2.19 -10.93 -3.19
C VAL A 199 -0.81 -10.30 -2.93
N GLY A 200 0.29 -11.04 -3.06
CA GLY A 200 1.64 -10.48 -2.90
C GLY A 200 2.06 -10.14 -1.47
N GLU A 201 1.46 -10.77 -0.44
CA GLU A 201 1.80 -10.52 0.98
C GLU A 201 3.29 -10.75 1.29
N GLY A 202 3.96 -11.64 0.56
CA GLY A 202 5.39 -11.96 0.75
C GLY A 202 6.33 -11.00 0.01
N GLY A 203 5.81 -9.94 -0.62
CA GLY A 203 6.58 -9.04 -1.49
C GLY A 203 6.80 -9.60 -2.90
N GLU A 204 6.04 -10.62 -3.31
CA GLU A 204 6.18 -11.20 -4.65
C GLU A 204 5.88 -10.19 -5.77
N PHE A 205 4.97 -9.26 -5.49
CA PHE A 205 4.67 -8.11 -6.33
C PHE A 205 4.05 -6.98 -5.50
N GLU A 206 4.24 -5.76 -5.98
CA GLU A 206 3.57 -4.58 -5.46
C GLU A 206 2.64 -4.01 -6.54
N THR A 207 1.61 -3.30 -6.10
CA THR A 207 0.64 -2.69 -7.01
C THR A 207 0.52 -1.20 -6.77
N PHE A 208 -0.08 -0.50 -7.73
CA PHE A 208 -0.55 0.87 -7.55
C PHE A 208 -1.94 1.00 -8.17
N VAL A 209 -2.82 1.77 -7.53
CA VAL A 209 -4.17 2.03 -8.03
C VAL A 209 -4.21 3.35 -8.79
N PHE A 210 -4.60 3.31 -10.06
CA PHE A 210 -4.65 4.48 -10.94
C PHE A 210 -6.06 5.06 -11.12
N ASP A 211 -7.09 4.26 -10.85
CA ASP A 211 -8.49 4.69 -10.87
C ASP A 211 -9.35 3.80 -9.96
N GLY A 212 -10.53 4.26 -9.60
CA GLY A 212 -11.52 3.51 -8.83
C GLY A 212 -12.89 4.17 -8.84
N PRO A 213 -14.01 3.45 -8.65
CA PRO A 213 -15.35 4.00 -8.88
C PRO A 213 -15.71 5.22 -8.02
N THR A 214 -15.11 5.35 -6.84
CA THR A 214 -15.35 6.48 -5.91
C THR A 214 -14.39 7.66 -6.12
N PHE A 215 -13.45 7.57 -7.06
CA PHE A 215 -12.48 8.64 -7.31
C PHE A 215 -13.13 9.76 -8.12
N VAL A 216 -12.75 11.01 -7.82
CA VAL A 216 -13.22 12.23 -8.52
C VAL A 216 -12.44 12.52 -9.81
N LYS A 217 -11.24 11.96 -9.95
CA LYS A 217 -10.41 11.99 -11.17
C LYS A 217 -9.81 10.60 -11.39
N ARG A 218 -9.24 10.36 -12.57
CA ARG A 218 -8.37 9.20 -12.83
C ARG A 218 -6.94 9.66 -13.05
N ILE A 219 -5.97 8.77 -12.84
CA ILE A 219 -4.56 9.04 -13.06
C ILE A 219 -4.17 8.49 -14.44
N GLU A 220 -3.79 9.36 -15.35
CA GLU A 220 -3.12 8.98 -16.59
C GLU A 220 -1.60 8.95 -16.36
N PHE A 221 -0.93 7.97 -16.95
CA PHE A 221 0.48 7.75 -16.75
C PHE A 221 1.16 7.17 -17.99
N GLU A 222 2.44 7.50 -18.15
CA GLU A 222 3.35 6.84 -19.07
C GLU A 222 4.52 6.27 -18.27
N TYR A 223 5.06 5.13 -18.68
CA TYR A 223 6.11 4.44 -17.93
C TYR A 223 7.11 3.71 -18.83
N ASP A 224 8.28 3.43 -18.28
CA ASP A 224 9.19 2.36 -18.71
C ASP A 224 9.16 1.21 -17.70
N VAL A 225 9.62 0.04 -18.13
CA VAL A 225 9.95 -1.05 -17.21
C VAL A 225 11.45 -1.08 -17.01
N ILE A 226 11.88 -1.10 -15.74
CA ILE A 226 13.27 -1.30 -15.35
C ILE A 226 13.42 -2.73 -14.85
N THR A 227 14.44 -3.42 -15.34
CA THR A 227 14.88 -4.71 -14.79
C THR A 227 16.16 -4.46 -14.01
N GLU A 228 16.04 -4.55 -12.68
CA GLU A 228 17.18 -4.39 -11.77
C GLU A 228 18.01 -5.67 -11.71
N ARG A 229 17.31 -6.81 -11.64
CA ARG A 229 17.93 -8.13 -11.61
C ARG A 229 17.27 -9.03 -12.64
N GLU A 230 18.05 -9.42 -13.66
CA GLU A 230 17.71 -10.53 -14.54
C GLU A 230 18.15 -11.83 -13.85
N ASP A 231 17.17 -12.55 -13.28
CA ASP A 231 17.37 -13.82 -12.60
C ASP A 231 16.27 -14.79 -13.06
N ASP A 232 16.65 -16.03 -13.38
CA ASP A 232 15.72 -17.05 -13.91
C ASP A 232 14.69 -17.52 -12.85
N TYR A 233 14.98 -17.30 -11.57
CA TYR A 233 14.16 -17.70 -10.42
C TYR A 233 13.44 -16.53 -9.76
N ALA A 234 14.06 -15.36 -9.63
CA ALA A 234 13.45 -14.21 -8.97
C ALA A 234 13.87 -12.89 -9.64
N PRO A 235 13.39 -12.61 -10.86
CA PRO A 235 13.69 -11.34 -11.50
C PRO A 235 13.09 -10.19 -10.70
N VAL A 236 13.82 -9.08 -10.64
CA VAL A 236 13.34 -7.84 -10.01
C VAL A 236 13.08 -6.85 -11.14
N CYS A 237 11.80 -6.55 -11.36
CA CYS A 237 11.38 -5.56 -12.34
C CYS A 237 10.42 -4.57 -11.69
N TYR A 238 10.53 -3.29 -12.04
CA TYR A 238 9.62 -2.26 -11.54
C TYR A 238 9.28 -1.20 -12.60
N MET A 239 8.16 -0.53 -12.38
CA MET A 239 7.65 0.56 -13.19
C MET A 239 8.43 1.84 -12.88
N ARG A 240 8.99 2.48 -13.90
CA ARG A 240 9.54 3.83 -13.80
C ARG A 240 8.60 4.80 -14.52
N ILE A 241 7.99 5.70 -13.77
CA ILE A 241 7.09 6.70 -14.30
C ILE A 241 7.86 7.72 -15.18
N LYS A 242 7.29 8.02 -16.36
CA LYS A 242 7.71 9.13 -17.23
C LYS A 242 6.84 10.35 -17.03
N SER A 243 5.54 10.13 -16.85
CA SER A 243 4.56 11.20 -16.66
C SER A 243 3.39 10.70 -15.83
N LEU A 244 2.82 11.61 -15.03
CA LEU A 244 1.62 11.41 -14.22
C LEU A 244 0.73 12.64 -14.36
N LYS A 245 -0.57 12.42 -14.52
CA LYS A 245 -1.56 13.48 -14.61
C LYS A 245 -2.92 13.03 -14.08
N CYS A 246 -3.50 13.81 -13.18
CA CYS A 246 -4.92 13.64 -12.85
C CYS A 246 -5.78 14.29 -13.93
N VAL A 247 -6.73 13.52 -14.47
CA VAL A 247 -7.70 13.99 -15.47
C VAL A 247 -9.12 13.74 -15.01
N ALA A 248 -10.05 14.57 -15.48
CA ALA A 248 -11.47 14.36 -15.23
C ALA A 248 -11.92 13.00 -15.81
N LYS A 249 -12.90 12.39 -15.15
CA LYS A 249 -13.52 11.13 -15.58
C LYS A 249 -14.57 11.35 -16.67
#